data_AF-W2WYI7-F1
#
_entry.id   AF-W2WYI7-F1
#
_cell.length_a   1.000
_cell.length_b   1.000
_cell.length_c   1.000
_cell.angle_alpha   90.00
_cell.angle_beta   90.00
_cell.angle_gamma   90.00
#
_symmetry.space_group_name_H-M   'P 1'
#
loop_
_entity.id
_entity.type
_entity.pdbx_description
1 polymer ?
#
loop_
_entity_poly.entity_id
_entity_poly.type
_entity_poly.pdbx_seq_one_letter_code
_entity_poly.pdbx_strand_id
1 'polypeptide(L)'
;MQSLHADRDEIINVVAPFPSRSISDWEEFNDVLDGYKKRNNLKFRVRSSQTTVLCNSTHDDQLPSEYRYAYKIFRCVTAARFTAVVSPAGEDDFIIKIINENYIHSHPTTAFQASSYLTTCYRWTNKTVKV
;
A
#
# COMPACT_ATOMS: atom_id res chain seq x y z
N MET A 1 35.28 2.70 23.87
CA MET A 1 33.86 2.68 23.49
C MET A 1 33.53 4.01 22.85
N GLN A 2 33.32 4.06 21.54
CA GLN A 2 32.77 5.24 20.86
C GLN A 2 31.36 4.87 20.40
N SER A 3 30.37 5.47 21.05
CA SER A 3 28.97 5.29 20.71
C SER A 3 28.70 6.04 19.40
N LEU A 4 28.52 5.30 18.31
CA LEU A 4 27.96 5.80 17.06
C LEU A 4 26.44 5.97 17.22
N HIS A 5 26.01 6.83 18.13
CA HIS A 5 24.74 7.53 17.94
C HIS A 5 25.02 8.67 16.98
N ALA A 6 25.19 8.33 15.70
CA ALA A 6 24.91 9.29 14.67
C ALA A 6 23.43 9.65 14.87
N ASP A 7 23.18 10.89 15.25
CA ASP A 7 21.92 11.57 15.05
C ASP A 7 21.45 11.19 13.65
N ARG A 8 20.56 10.19 13.57
CA ARG A 8 19.68 10.06 12.44
C ARG A 8 18.72 11.20 12.63
N ASP A 9 19.12 12.40 12.23
CA ASP A 9 18.20 13.49 11.92
C ASP A 9 17.00 12.81 11.28
N GLU A 10 15.89 12.84 11.99
CA GLU A 10 14.71 12.06 11.64
C GLU A 10 14.22 12.70 10.35
N ILE A 11 14.62 12.14 9.19
CA ILE A 11 14.23 12.67 7.88
C ILE A 11 12.73 12.39 7.76
N ILE A 12 11.91 13.27 8.31
CA ILE A 12 10.45 13.25 8.21
C ILE A 12 10.12 13.96 6.90
N ASN A 13 10.15 13.20 5.80
CA ASN A 13 9.59 13.70 4.55
C ASN A 13 8.09 13.47 4.60
N VAL A 14 7.33 14.56 4.65
CA VAL A 14 5.88 14.54 4.46
C VAL A 14 5.63 14.52 2.95
N VAL A 15 4.98 13.46 2.47
CA VAL A 15 4.62 13.32 1.06
C VAL A 15 3.18 13.77 0.86
N ALA A 16 2.87 14.29 -0.33
CA ALA A 16 1.50 14.66 -0.68
C ALA A 16 0.54 13.48 -0.46
N PRO A 17 -0.69 13.71 0.00
CA PRO A 17 -1.66 12.65 0.20
C PRO A 17 -1.95 11.88 -1.10
N PHE A 18 -2.50 10.68 -0.95
CA PHE A 18 -2.98 9.93 -2.11
C PHE A 18 -4.07 10.76 -2.83
N PRO A 19 -4.13 10.75 -4.18
CA PRO A 19 -5.09 11.58 -4.90
C PRO A 19 -6.53 11.35 -4.43
N SER A 20 -7.18 12.41 -3.95
CA SER A 20 -8.60 12.43 -3.58
C SER A 20 -9.45 12.51 -4.84
N ARG A 21 -9.55 11.39 -5.57
CA ARG A 21 -10.45 11.25 -6.72
C ARG A 21 -11.31 10.01 -6.57
N SER A 22 -12.51 10.04 -7.16
CA SER A 22 -13.34 8.84 -7.30
C SER A 22 -12.59 7.83 -8.14
N ILE A 23 -12.45 6.61 -7.62
CA ILE A 23 -11.82 5.49 -8.31
C ILE A 23 -12.88 4.42 -8.44
N SER A 24 -13.24 4.09 -9.68
CA SER A 24 -14.38 3.22 -9.94
C SER A 24 -14.03 1.74 -9.82
N ASP A 25 -12.78 1.36 -10.08
CA ASP A 25 -12.35 -0.04 -10.06
C ASP A 25 -10.86 -0.23 -9.68
N TRP A 26 -10.47 -1.50 -9.50
CA TRP A 26 -9.13 -1.86 -9.04
C TRP A 26 -8.04 -1.68 -10.10
N GLU A 27 -8.37 -1.64 -11.39
CA GLU A 27 -7.44 -1.37 -12.47
C GLU A 27 -7.08 0.12 -12.49
N GLU A 28 -8.08 0.99 -12.48
CA GLU A 28 -7.90 2.43 -12.33
C GLU A 28 -7.08 2.72 -11.05
N PHE A 29 -7.44 2.08 -9.93
CA PHE A 29 -6.70 2.20 -8.67
C PHE A 29 -5.19 1.93 -8.85
N ASN A 30 -4.83 0.86 -9.57
CA ASN A 30 -3.43 0.48 -9.75
C ASN A 30 -2.68 1.51 -10.60
N ASP A 31 -3.32 2.05 -11.63
CA ASP A 31 -2.74 3.12 -12.45
C ASP A 31 -2.49 4.39 -11.63
N VAL A 32 -3.45 4.78 -10.78
CA VAL A 32 -3.29 5.91 -9.83
C VAL A 32 -2.10 5.65 -8.93
N LEU A 33 -2.04 4.45 -8.34
CA LEU A 33 -1.04 4.05 -7.37
C LEU A 33 0.35 4.04 -7.98
N ASP A 34 0.50 3.53 -9.20
CA ASP A 34 1.78 3.46 -9.87
C ASP A 34 2.28 4.85 -10.30
N GLY A 35 1.38 5.72 -10.77
CA GLY A 35 1.70 7.13 -10.98
C GLY A 35 2.13 7.83 -9.69
N TYR A 36 1.40 7.59 -8.60
CA TYR A 36 1.70 8.16 -7.28
C TYR A 36 3.05 7.68 -6.72
N LYS A 37 3.36 6.38 -6.84
CA LYS A 37 4.66 5.82 -6.46
C LYS A 37 5.81 6.43 -7.26
N LYS A 38 5.65 6.55 -8.59
CA LYS A 38 6.69 7.09 -9.47
C LYS A 38 6.99 8.56 -9.16
N ARG A 39 5.96 9.41 -9.01
CA ARG A 39 6.13 10.84 -8.72
C ARG A 39 6.81 11.11 -7.39
N ASN A 40 6.55 10.27 -6.40
CA ASN A 40 7.00 10.49 -5.01
C ASN A 40 8.12 9.52 -4.59
N ASN A 41 8.67 8.72 -5.52
CA ASN A 41 9.66 7.67 -5.26
C ASN A 41 9.27 6.70 -4.13
N LEU A 42 7.98 6.33 -4.07
CA LEU A 42 7.42 5.50 -3.01
C LEU A 42 7.45 4.02 -3.35
N LYS A 43 7.57 3.20 -2.31
CA LYS A 43 7.60 1.74 -2.41
C LYS A 43 6.52 1.09 -1.56
N PHE A 44 5.27 1.28 -1.96
CA PHE A 44 4.15 0.57 -1.34
C PHE A 44 4.13 -0.90 -1.75
N ARG A 45 3.91 -1.77 -0.76
CA ARG A 45 3.62 -3.19 -0.93
C ARG A 45 2.24 -3.48 -0.33
N VAL A 46 1.53 -4.44 -0.92
CA VAL A 46 0.31 -4.99 -0.32
C VAL A 46 0.72 -5.83 0.89
N ARG A 47 0.20 -5.49 2.07
CA ARG A 47 0.44 -6.24 3.32
C ARG A 47 -0.66 -7.24 3.61
N SER A 48 -1.90 -6.87 3.30
CA SER A 48 -3.07 -7.73 3.46
C SER A 48 -4.12 -7.32 2.43
N SER A 49 -4.98 -8.26 2.08
CA SER A 49 -6.13 -8.05 1.21
C SER A 49 -7.20 -9.06 1.54
N GLN A 50 -8.47 -8.66 1.45
CA GLN A 50 -9.60 -9.57 1.52
C GLN A 50 -10.34 -9.58 0.20
N THR A 51 -10.67 -10.78 -0.29
CA THR A 51 -11.50 -10.93 -1.50
C THR A 51 -12.94 -10.58 -1.18
N THR A 52 -13.67 -10.08 -2.18
CA THR A 52 -15.09 -9.77 -2.01
C THR A 52 -15.90 -10.99 -1.66
N VAL A 53 -15.59 -12.15 -2.26
CA VAL A 53 -16.22 -13.44 -1.94
C VAL A 53 -16.11 -13.76 -0.44
N LEU A 54 -14.94 -13.57 0.17
CA LEU A 54 -14.73 -13.85 1.60
C LEU A 54 -15.42 -12.80 2.48
N CYS A 55 -15.44 -11.54 2.05
CA CYS A 55 -16.14 -10.46 2.75
C CYS A 55 -17.65 -10.76 2.79
N ASN A 56 -18.25 -11.02 1.63
CA ASN A 56 -19.66 -11.37 1.46
C ASN A 56 -20.08 -12.64 2.21
N SER A 57 -19.19 -13.61 2.40
CA SER A 57 -19.50 -14.81 3.20
C SER A 57 -19.53 -14.57 4.71
N THR A 58 -19.05 -13.42 5.17
CA THR A 58 -18.88 -13.10 6.60
C THR A 58 -19.61 -11.84 7.05
N HIS A 59 -20.20 -11.08 6.14
CA HIS A 59 -20.89 -9.81 6.40
C HIS A 59 -22.26 -9.81 5.71
N ASP A 60 -23.24 -9.18 6.35
CA ASP A 60 -24.60 -9.04 5.81
C ASP A 60 -24.61 -8.08 4.60
N ASP A 61 -23.80 -7.02 4.66
CA ASP A 61 -23.64 -6.05 3.58
C ASP A 61 -22.84 -6.67 2.43
N GLN A 62 -23.54 -6.99 1.34
CA GLN A 62 -22.95 -7.59 0.16
C GLN A 62 -22.25 -6.54 -0.70
N LEU A 63 -20.97 -6.79 -1.01
CA LEU A 63 -20.24 -6.01 -1.98
C LEU A 63 -20.42 -6.59 -3.39
N PRO A 64 -20.36 -5.76 -4.44
CA PRO A 64 -20.51 -6.23 -5.81
C PRO A 64 -19.35 -7.13 -6.24
N SER A 65 -19.69 -8.24 -6.91
CA SER A 65 -18.73 -9.30 -7.26
C SER A 65 -17.70 -8.91 -8.32
N GLU A 66 -17.96 -7.84 -9.08
CA GLU A 66 -17.03 -7.24 -10.04
C GLU A 66 -15.77 -6.70 -9.36
N TYR A 67 -15.88 -6.26 -8.09
CA TYR A 67 -14.72 -5.95 -7.30
C TYR A 67 -14.08 -7.25 -6.85
N ARG A 68 -12.89 -7.57 -7.39
CA ARG A 68 -12.14 -8.76 -6.95
C ARG A 68 -11.79 -8.74 -5.46
N TYR A 69 -11.54 -7.56 -4.90
CA TYR A 69 -11.15 -7.36 -3.50
C TYR A 69 -12.10 -6.38 -2.82
N ALA A 70 -12.47 -6.67 -1.58
CA ALA A 70 -13.20 -5.75 -0.72
C ALA A 70 -12.26 -4.66 -0.18
N TYR A 71 -11.03 -5.04 0.19
CA TYR A 71 -10.00 -4.09 0.58
C TYR A 71 -8.59 -4.59 0.28
N LYS A 72 -7.65 -3.63 0.24
CA LYS A 72 -6.20 -3.86 0.25
C LYS A 72 -5.52 -2.87 1.19
N ILE A 73 -4.64 -3.39 2.05
CA ILE A 73 -3.81 -2.59 2.96
C ILE A 73 -2.44 -2.40 2.32
N PHE A 74 -2.08 -1.16 2.07
CA PHE A 74 -0.79 -0.76 1.53
C PHE A 74 0.10 -0.21 2.64
N ARG A 75 1.34 -0.69 2.70
CA ARG A 75 2.37 -0.10 3.55
C ARG A 75 3.65 0.12 2.77
N CYS A 76 4.30 1.23 3.08
CA CYS A 76 5.67 1.45 2.67
C CYS A 76 6.62 0.63 3.56
N VAL A 77 7.90 0.60 3.19
CA VAL A 77 8.96 0.08 4.08
C VAL A 77 9.10 0.97 5.32
N THR A 78 8.72 2.23 5.21
CA THR A 78 8.61 3.21 6.31
C THR A 78 7.19 3.23 6.93
N ALA A 79 6.91 4.23 7.76
CA ALA A 79 5.66 4.36 8.50
C ALA A 79 4.41 4.63 7.63
N ALA A 80 4.58 5.07 6.37
CA ALA A 80 3.47 5.41 5.52
C ALA A 80 2.58 4.21 5.18
N ARG A 81 1.27 4.43 5.23
CA ARG A 81 0.24 3.41 5.02
C ARG A 81 -1.05 4.05 4.52
N PHE A 82 -1.85 3.26 3.85
CA PHE A 82 -3.26 3.56 3.62
C PHE A 82 -3.99 2.25 3.30
N THR A 83 -5.31 2.25 3.44
CA THR A 83 -6.17 1.13 3.08
C THR A 83 -7.10 1.59 1.97
N ALA A 84 -7.08 0.88 0.84
CA ALA A 84 -8.08 1.04 -0.20
C ALA A 84 -9.23 0.07 0.09
N VAL A 85 -10.47 0.57 0.10
CA VAL A 85 -11.68 -0.19 0.44
C VAL A 85 -12.79 0.12 -0.56
N VAL A 86 -13.52 -0.89 -0.98
CA VAL A 86 -14.75 -0.72 -1.76
C VAL A 86 -15.84 -0.24 -0.82
N SER A 87 -16.51 0.84 -1.17
CA SER A 87 -17.53 1.46 -0.33
C SER A 87 -18.67 2.01 -1.17
N PRO A 88 -19.91 1.99 -0.64
CA PRO A 88 -21.03 2.58 -1.33
C PRO A 88 -20.83 4.09 -1.51
N ALA A 89 -21.26 4.58 -2.66
CA ALA A 89 -21.29 5.97 -3.08
C ALA A 89 -22.71 6.45 -3.43
N GLY A 90 -23.66 5.54 -3.61
CA GLY A 90 -25.07 5.79 -3.92
C GLY A 90 -25.92 4.54 -3.72
N GLU A 91 -27.16 4.56 -4.23
CA GLU A 91 -28.15 3.50 -4.01
C GLU A 91 -27.75 2.14 -4.61
N ASP A 92 -26.86 2.10 -5.62
CA ASP A 92 -26.23 0.89 -6.15
C ASP A 92 -24.84 1.21 -6.73
N ASP A 93 -24.24 2.33 -6.31
CA ASP A 93 -22.95 2.78 -6.83
C ASP A 93 -21.86 2.53 -5.78
N PHE A 94 -20.71 2.05 -6.25
CA PHE A 94 -19.58 1.69 -5.41
C PHE A 94 -18.31 2.34 -5.96
N ILE A 95 -17.46 2.79 -5.04
CA ILE A 95 -16.15 3.35 -5.38
C ILE A 95 -15.10 2.83 -4.43
N ILE A 96 -13.85 2.89 -4.85
CA ILE A 96 -12.70 2.64 -3.99
C ILE A 96 -12.37 3.92 -3.23
N LYS A 97 -12.55 3.88 -1.92
CA LYS A 97 -12.16 4.96 -0.99
C LYS A 97 -10.83 4.63 -0.34
N ILE A 98 -10.07 5.67 -0.01
CA ILE A 98 -8.84 5.55 0.77
C ILE A 98 -9.12 5.94 2.22
N ILE A 99 -8.71 5.10 3.15
CA ILE A 99 -8.88 5.30 4.60
C ILE A 99 -7.60 4.93 5.35
N ASN A 100 -7.55 5.23 6.65
CA ASN A 100 -6.45 4.86 7.55
C ASN A 100 -5.07 5.33 7.05
N GLU A 101 -5.04 6.56 6.53
CA GLU A 101 -3.90 7.15 5.87
C GLU A 101 -2.82 7.58 6.86
N ASN A 102 -1.56 7.36 6.49
CA ASN A 102 -0.39 7.95 7.10
C ASN A 102 0.63 8.25 5.99
N TYR A 103 1.09 9.48 5.93
CA TYR A 103 1.97 9.99 4.89
C TYR A 103 3.37 10.34 5.40
N ILE A 104 3.70 9.90 6.62
CA ILE A 104 5.03 10.08 7.20
C ILE A 104 5.98 9.05 6.56
N HIS A 105 6.98 9.55 5.84
CA HIS A 105 8.05 8.74 5.26
C HIS A 105 9.40 9.09 5.90
N SER A 106 10.07 8.06 6.44
CA SER A 106 11.36 8.16 7.15
C SER A 106 12.54 7.60 6.35
N HIS A 107 12.52 7.72 5.01
CA HIS A 107 13.65 7.39 4.15
C HIS A 107 13.85 8.48 3.08
N PRO A 108 15.09 8.70 2.59
CA PRO A 108 15.36 9.62 1.49
C PRO A 108 14.51 9.28 0.25
N THR A 109 13.99 10.30 -0.43
CA THR A 109 13.12 10.17 -1.62
C THR A 109 13.90 10.22 -2.94
N THR A 110 15.23 10.07 -2.90
CA THR A 110 16.06 10.11 -4.12
C THR A 110 16.00 8.77 -4.86
N ALA A 111 15.89 8.82 -6.20
CA ALA A 111 15.79 7.64 -7.06
C ALA A 111 16.99 6.68 -6.88
N PHE A 112 18.18 7.22 -6.60
CA PHE A 112 19.43 6.47 -6.42
C PHE A 112 19.48 5.66 -5.12
N GLN A 113 18.81 6.10 -4.05
CA GLN A 113 18.78 5.38 -2.77
C GLN A 113 17.52 4.54 -2.61
N ALA A 114 16.44 4.86 -3.33
CA ALA A 114 15.29 3.97 -3.43
C ALA A 114 15.73 2.59 -3.95
N SER A 115 16.60 2.53 -4.98
CA SER A 115 17.09 1.28 -5.57
C SER A 115 17.92 0.39 -4.62
N SER A 116 18.58 0.95 -3.59
CA SER A 116 19.40 0.16 -2.65
C SER A 116 18.57 -0.79 -1.77
N TYR A 117 17.26 -0.58 -1.65
CA TYR A 117 16.33 -1.52 -1.00
C TYR A 117 15.79 -2.61 -1.93
N LEU A 118 16.19 -2.64 -3.21
CA LEU A 118 15.89 -3.75 -4.12
C LEU A 118 16.86 -4.92 -3.97
N THR A 119 18.02 -4.73 -3.36
CA THR A 119 19.08 -5.75 -3.25
C THR A 119 19.01 -6.57 -1.96
N THR A 120 18.18 -6.21 -0.98
CA THR A 120 17.85 -7.06 0.18
C THR A 120 16.53 -7.81 0.01
N CYS A 121 16.32 -8.39 -1.16
CA CYS A 121 15.50 -9.59 -1.25
C CYS A 121 16.26 -10.67 -0.49
N TYR A 122 15.81 -11.03 0.71
CA TYR A 122 16.13 -12.34 1.28
C TYR A 122 15.75 -13.37 0.21
N ARG A 123 16.79 -13.92 -0.41
CA ARG A 123 16.73 -15.05 -1.32
C ARG A 123 16.09 -16.18 -0.53
N TRP A 124 14.80 -16.42 -0.74
CA TRP A 124 14.18 -17.68 -0.37
C TRP A 124 14.90 -18.75 -1.19
N THR A 125 15.90 -19.39 -0.61
CA THR A 125 16.41 -20.63 -1.12
C THR A 125 15.32 -21.67 -0.87
N ASN A 126 14.79 -22.24 -1.96
CA ASN A 126 14.01 -23.45 -1.91
C ASN A 126 14.82 -24.52 -1.16
N LYS A 127 14.57 -24.71 0.13
CA LYS A 127 14.86 -25.97 0.79
C LYS A 127 13.63 -26.84 0.64
N THR A 128 13.61 -27.59 -0.46
CA THR A 128 13.00 -28.92 -0.50
C THR A 128 13.48 -29.68 0.73
N VAL A 129 12.58 -29.92 1.68
CA VAL A 129 12.77 -31.01 2.64
C VAL A 129 11.88 -32.15 2.15
N LYS A 130 12.51 -33.05 1.39
CA LYS A 130 12.12 -34.46 1.41
C LYS A 130 12.62 -35.01 2.75
N VAL A 131 11.74 -35.63 3.54
CA VAL A 131 11.62 -37.08 3.82
C VAL A 131 10.34 -37.24 4.63
#